data_AF-A0A1R4EHL6-F1
#
_entry.id   AF-A0A1R4EHL6-F1
#
_cell.length_a   1.000
_cell.length_b   1.000
_cell.length_c   1.000
_cell.angle_alpha   90.00
_cell.angle_beta   90.00
_cell.angle_gamma   90.00
#
_symmetry.space_group_name_H-M   'P 1'
#
loop_
_entity.id
_entity.type
_entity.pdbx_description
1 polymer ?
#
loop_
_entity_poly.entity_id
_entity_poly.type
_entity_poly.pdbx_seq_one_letter_code
_entity_poly.pdbx_strand_id
1 'polypeptide(L)'
;MSITKNLITMGMSFGIALIANAANAMLTCNDVSYGNKNYHENIEQLAIEARLPGNYFNRYHETIISELCKGKTDVAESWIDYGYVKRSEVEGIKETLGLNKQSALGSSYQYSSIKFRYEMGLSSAFSDNVAQYYTKKPASKCGQLAKSAIEGNPRAVKTLQSYPKYCIWNYK
;
A
#
# COMPACT_ATOMS: atom_id res chain seq x y z
N MET A 1 -44.47 28.69 -51.43
CA MET A 1 -43.13 28.25 -51.88
C MET A 1 -42.23 28.16 -50.65
N SER A 2 -41.49 27.08 -50.56
CA SER A 2 -40.74 26.62 -49.39
C SER A 2 -39.23 26.93 -49.55
N ILE A 3 -38.46 26.66 -48.48
CA ILE A 3 -37.02 26.30 -48.43
C ILE A 3 -36.02 27.39 -47.99
N THR A 4 -35.67 27.35 -46.69
CA THR A 4 -34.33 27.33 -46.01
C THR A 4 -33.16 28.19 -46.53
N LYS A 5 -32.24 28.75 -45.72
CA LYS A 5 -31.28 28.05 -44.82
C LYS A 5 -30.36 29.06 -44.08
N ASN A 6 -30.07 28.75 -42.81
CA ASN A 6 -28.79 28.81 -42.05
C ASN A 6 -27.84 30.04 -42.11
N LEU A 7 -27.47 30.54 -40.92
CA LEU A 7 -26.16 30.23 -40.33
C LEU A 7 -26.15 30.44 -38.81
N ILE A 8 -25.92 29.34 -38.08
CA ILE A 8 -25.72 29.28 -36.63
C ILE A 8 -24.24 29.56 -36.37
N THR A 9 -23.93 30.62 -35.63
CA THR A 9 -22.60 30.77 -35.03
C THR A 9 -22.74 31.48 -33.69
N MET A 10 -22.67 30.74 -32.59
CA MET A 10 -22.16 31.29 -31.33
C MET A 10 -21.85 30.15 -30.35
N GLY A 11 -20.55 29.83 -30.28
CA GLY A 11 -19.78 29.53 -29.08
C GLY A 11 -20.36 28.53 -28.09
N MET A 12 -19.99 27.26 -28.24
CA MET A 12 -19.92 26.32 -27.13
C MET A 12 -18.95 26.85 -26.07
N SER A 13 -19.51 27.36 -24.96
CA SER A 13 -18.73 27.61 -23.74
C SER A 13 -18.61 26.29 -23.00
N PHE A 14 -17.50 25.58 -23.21
CA PHE A 14 -17.09 24.44 -22.39
C PHE A 14 -16.66 24.96 -21.02
N GLY A 15 -17.61 25.11 -20.11
CA GLY A 15 -17.33 25.17 -18.67
C GLY A 15 -16.97 23.78 -18.19
N ILE A 16 -15.72 23.35 -18.38
CA ILE A 16 -15.21 22.19 -17.66
C ILE A 16 -14.97 22.67 -16.23
N ALA A 17 -15.93 22.34 -15.36
CA ALA A 17 -15.76 22.46 -13.92
C ALA A 17 -14.47 21.72 -13.52
N LEU A 18 -13.51 22.49 -13.01
CA LEU A 18 -12.39 21.93 -12.27
C LEU A 18 -13.00 21.25 -11.04
N ILE A 19 -13.20 19.93 -11.12
CA ILE A 19 -13.38 19.11 -9.93
C ILE A 19 -12.02 19.17 -9.23
N ALA A 20 -11.87 20.15 -8.34
CA ALA A 20 -10.84 20.12 -7.34
C ALA A 20 -11.10 18.87 -6.52
N ASN A 21 -10.41 17.78 -6.84
CA ASN A 21 -10.20 16.71 -5.89
C ASN A 21 -9.48 17.37 -4.71
N ALA A 22 -10.22 17.78 -3.70
CA ALA A 22 -9.67 17.96 -2.38
C ALA A 22 -9.04 16.60 -2.05
N ALA A 23 -7.72 16.51 -2.15
CA ALA A 23 -7.00 15.46 -1.49
C ALA A 23 -7.35 15.64 -0.02
N ASN A 24 -8.31 14.86 0.48
CA ASN A 24 -8.56 14.78 1.91
C ASN A 24 -7.21 14.44 2.52
N ALA A 25 -6.67 15.38 3.31
CA ALA A 25 -5.43 15.13 4.01
C ALA A 25 -5.65 13.87 4.83
N MET A 26 -4.89 12.82 4.51
CA MET A 26 -4.98 11.53 5.17
C MET A 26 -4.88 11.74 6.69
N LEU A 27 -5.87 11.27 7.44
CA LEU A 27 -5.91 11.41 8.89
C LEU A 27 -4.63 10.86 9.51
N THR A 28 -4.17 11.48 10.60
CA THR A 28 -3.00 11.03 11.35
C THR A 28 -3.39 10.52 12.72
N CYS A 29 -2.48 9.80 13.38
CA CYS A 29 -2.68 9.37 14.77
C CYS A 29 -2.96 10.51 15.75
N ASN A 30 -2.49 11.74 15.46
CA ASN A 30 -2.77 12.89 16.32
C ASN A 30 -4.23 13.37 16.17
N ASP A 31 -4.81 13.22 14.98
CA ASP A 31 -6.18 13.63 14.68
C ASP A 31 -7.20 12.75 15.42
N VAL A 32 -6.86 11.48 15.60
CA VAL A 32 -7.70 10.46 16.25
C VAL A 32 -7.27 10.15 17.69
N SER A 33 -6.52 11.06 18.32
CA SER A 33 -6.09 10.93 19.72
C SER A 33 -7.09 11.53 20.70
N TYR A 34 -7.28 10.88 21.84
CA TYR A 34 -8.12 11.42 22.93
C TYR A 34 -7.62 12.78 23.39
N GLY A 35 -8.54 13.75 23.46
CA GLY A 35 -8.23 15.15 23.79
C GLY A 35 -8.03 16.05 22.57
N ASN A 36 -8.05 15.51 21.34
CA ASN A 36 -8.17 16.31 20.13
C ASN A 36 -9.54 17.03 20.12
N LYS A 37 -9.56 18.33 19.78
CA LYS A 37 -10.78 19.15 19.76
C LYS A 37 -11.86 18.59 18.81
N ASN A 38 -11.44 17.93 17.74
CA ASN A 38 -12.31 17.35 16.71
C ASN A 38 -12.26 15.81 16.73
N TYR A 39 -11.99 15.22 17.90
CA TYR A 39 -11.81 13.77 18.05
C TYR A 39 -13.00 12.97 17.47
N HIS A 40 -14.23 13.38 17.78
CA HIS A 40 -15.43 12.66 17.35
C HIS A 40 -15.60 12.71 15.83
N GLU A 41 -15.45 13.90 15.23
CA GLU A 41 -15.53 14.10 13.79
C GLU A 41 -14.43 13.32 13.06
N ASN A 42 -13.20 13.35 13.58
CA ASN A 42 -12.07 12.65 12.99
C ASN A 42 -12.23 11.12 13.07
N ILE A 43 -12.80 10.58 14.16
CA ILE A 43 -13.08 9.15 14.30
C ILE A 43 -14.20 8.70 13.36
N GLU A 44 -15.26 9.50 13.20
CA GLU A 44 -16.32 9.23 12.21
C GLU A 44 -15.77 9.24 10.78
N GLN A 45 -14.96 10.24 10.44
CA GLN A 45 -14.29 10.30 9.15
C GLN A 45 -13.36 9.11 8.92
N LEU A 46 -12.58 8.71 9.93
CA LEU A 46 -11.75 7.49 9.88
C LEU A 46 -12.61 6.26 9.60
N ALA A 47 -13.75 6.09 10.25
CA ALA A 47 -14.62 4.93 10.04
C ALA A 47 -15.15 4.84 8.61
N ILE A 48 -15.48 6.00 8.01
CA ILE A 48 -15.90 6.10 6.61
C ILE A 48 -14.74 5.76 5.66
N GLU A 49 -13.58 6.40 5.84
CA GLU A 49 -12.42 6.25 4.97
C GLU A 49 -11.81 4.84 5.05
N ALA A 50 -11.77 4.25 6.25
CA ALA A 50 -11.36 2.87 6.49
C ALA A 50 -12.41 1.82 6.09
N ARG A 51 -13.60 2.25 5.63
CA ARG A 51 -14.71 1.39 5.18
C ARG A 51 -15.17 0.38 6.25
N LEU A 52 -15.27 0.84 7.50
CA LEU A 52 -15.73 0.01 8.61
C LEU A 52 -17.20 -0.41 8.41
N PRO A 53 -17.64 -1.56 8.93
CA PRO A 53 -19.02 -2.02 8.82
C PRO A 53 -20.01 -0.96 9.32
N GLY A 54 -20.93 -0.54 8.44
CA GLY A 54 -21.90 0.52 8.74
C GLY A 54 -21.29 1.91 8.92
N ASN A 55 -20.05 2.13 8.46
CA ASN A 55 -19.26 3.35 8.70
C ASN A 55 -19.18 3.71 10.19
N TYR A 56 -19.23 2.69 11.05
CA TYR A 56 -19.37 2.87 12.49
C TYR A 56 -18.13 2.40 13.24
N PHE A 57 -17.79 3.18 14.26
CA PHE A 57 -16.68 2.94 15.17
C PHE A 57 -17.18 2.36 16.49
N ASN A 58 -16.54 1.31 16.99
CA ASN A 58 -16.88 0.68 18.27
C ASN A 58 -15.68 0.71 19.25
N ARG A 59 -15.91 0.33 20.50
CA ARG A 59 -14.88 0.27 21.56
C ARG A 59 -13.65 -0.58 21.20
N TYR A 60 -13.80 -1.54 20.29
CA TYR A 60 -12.72 -2.40 19.87
C TYR A 60 -11.82 -1.71 18.83
N HIS A 61 -12.43 -0.97 17.90
CA HIS A 61 -11.71 -0.09 17.00
C HIS A 61 -10.90 0.96 17.75
N GLU A 62 -11.43 1.52 18.84
CA GLU A 62 -10.71 2.47 19.70
C GLU A 62 -9.40 1.90 20.25
N THR A 63 -9.48 0.67 20.78
CA THR A 63 -8.31 -0.01 21.35
C THR A 63 -7.28 -0.28 20.25
N ILE A 64 -7.74 -0.76 19.09
CA ILE A 64 -6.87 -1.03 17.94
C ILE A 64 -6.17 0.24 17.46
N ILE A 65 -6.90 1.35 17.27
CA ILE A 65 -6.32 2.63 16.82
C ILE A 65 -5.29 3.12 17.83
N SER A 66 -5.61 3.09 19.12
CA SER A 66 -4.69 3.48 20.20
C SER A 66 -3.39 2.68 20.18
N GLU A 67 -3.47 1.35 20.03
CA GLU A 67 -2.30 0.48 20.02
C GLU A 67 -1.51 0.56 18.70
N LEU A 68 -2.20 0.62 17.55
CA LEU A 68 -1.55 0.84 16.25
C LEU A 68 -0.79 2.17 16.21
N CYS A 69 -1.37 3.25 16.74
CA CYS A 69 -0.71 4.55 16.81
C CYS A 69 0.48 4.59 17.79
N LYS A 70 0.55 3.66 18.75
CA LYS A 70 1.73 3.42 19.60
C LYS A 70 2.73 2.45 18.95
N GLY A 71 2.44 1.93 17.76
CA GLY A 71 3.27 0.94 17.07
C GLY A 71 3.15 -0.49 17.61
N LYS A 72 2.12 -0.81 18.41
CA LYS A 72 1.90 -2.14 18.99
C LYS A 72 0.90 -2.95 18.15
N THR A 73 1.44 -3.71 17.20
CA THR A 73 0.63 -4.46 16.22
C THR A 73 0.17 -5.83 16.72
N ASP A 74 0.83 -6.38 17.74
CA ASP A 74 0.53 -7.67 18.38
C ASP A 74 -0.86 -7.70 19.03
N VAL A 75 -1.29 -6.57 19.61
CA VAL A 75 -2.65 -6.43 20.14
C VAL A 75 -3.68 -6.51 19.02
N ALA A 76 -3.46 -5.83 17.89
CA ALA A 76 -4.38 -5.87 16.76
C ALA A 76 -4.54 -7.30 16.21
N GLU A 77 -3.44 -8.05 16.10
CA GLU A 77 -3.47 -9.46 15.68
C GLU A 77 -4.25 -10.35 16.66
N SER A 78 -4.01 -10.20 17.97
CA SER A 78 -4.74 -10.98 18.99
C SER A 78 -6.25 -10.75 18.93
N TRP A 79 -6.68 -9.53 18.60
CA TRP A 79 -8.08 -9.15 18.52
C TRP A 79 -8.76 -9.64 17.23
N ILE A 80 -7.98 -9.77 16.15
CA ILE A 80 -8.41 -10.46 14.94
C ILE A 80 -8.62 -11.96 15.26
N ASP A 81 -7.67 -12.59 15.94
CA ASP A 81 -7.72 -14.03 16.25
C ASP A 81 -8.88 -14.39 17.20
N TYR A 82 -9.21 -13.51 18.14
CA TYR A 82 -10.39 -13.65 19.00
C TYR A 82 -11.72 -13.35 18.30
N GLY A 83 -11.68 -12.83 17.06
CA GLY A 83 -12.87 -12.52 16.27
C GLY A 83 -13.60 -11.23 16.71
N TYR A 84 -12.96 -10.37 17.49
CA TYR A 84 -13.55 -9.08 17.90
C TYR A 84 -13.62 -8.07 16.75
N VAL A 85 -12.68 -8.18 15.80
CA VAL A 85 -12.61 -7.36 14.58
C VAL A 85 -12.15 -8.20 13.40
N LYS A 86 -12.49 -7.81 12.17
CA LYS A 86 -11.95 -8.47 10.98
C LYS A 86 -10.59 -7.90 10.62
N ARG A 87 -9.73 -8.73 10.04
CA ARG A 87 -8.42 -8.31 9.49
C ARG A 87 -8.54 -7.16 8.49
N SER A 88 -9.57 -7.17 7.65
CA SER A 88 -9.82 -6.11 6.67
C SER A 88 -10.09 -4.74 7.31
N GLU A 89 -10.72 -4.72 8.49
CA GLU A 89 -11.02 -3.48 9.22
C GLU A 89 -9.73 -2.87 9.77
N VAL A 90 -8.86 -3.71 10.33
CA VAL A 90 -7.54 -3.29 10.82
C VAL A 90 -6.65 -2.77 9.70
N GLU A 91 -6.61 -3.44 8.54
CA GLU A 91 -5.84 -2.96 7.40
C GLU A 91 -6.38 -1.65 6.82
N GLY A 92 -7.71 -1.47 6.76
CA GLY A 92 -8.33 -0.21 6.36
C GLY A 92 -7.94 0.94 7.30
N ILE A 93 -7.97 0.70 8.62
CA ILE A 93 -7.51 1.69 9.62
C ILE A 93 -6.03 2.03 9.41
N LYS A 94 -5.17 1.03 9.20
CA LYS A 94 -3.73 1.26 8.99
C LYS A 94 -3.45 2.02 7.69
N GLU A 95 -4.21 1.77 6.64
CA GLU A 95 -4.13 2.51 5.38
C GLU A 95 -4.53 3.97 5.58
N THR A 96 -5.72 4.21 6.15
CA THR A 96 -6.25 5.56 6.38
C THR A 96 -5.38 6.39 7.33
N LEU A 97 -4.74 5.77 8.31
CA LEU A 97 -3.84 6.48 9.23
C LEU A 97 -2.39 6.56 8.73
N GLY A 98 -2.08 6.01 7.55
CA GLY A 98 -0.71 5.96 7.03
C GLY A 98 0.25 5.12 7.88
N LEU A 99 -0.28 4.16 8.63
CA LEU A 99 0.47 3.25 9.50
C LEU A 99 1.02 2.04 8.74
N ASN A 100 0.63 1.88 7.48
CA ASN A 100 1.24 0.92 6.54
C ASN A 100 2.68 1.27 6.13
N LYS A 101 3.40 2.09 6.91
CA LYS A 101 4.81 2.41 6.67
C LYS A 101 5.71 1.22 7.01
N GLN A 102 5.67 0.18 6.17
CA GLN A 102 6.91 -0.48 5.79
C GLN A 102 7.84 0.60 5.23
N SER A 103 9.13 0.54 5.57
CA SER A 103 10.11 1.38 4.87
C SER A 103 10.01 1.10 3.36
N ALA A 104 10.36 2.07 2.51
CA ALA A 104 10.39 1.84 1.06
C ALA A 104 11.23 0.59 0.69
N LEU A 105 12.26 0.29 1.49
CA LEU A 105 13.03 -0.94 1.42
C LEU A 105 12.23 -2.20 1.79
N GLY A 106 11.44 -2.16 2.87
CA GLY A 106 10.56 -3.25 3.29
C GLY A 106 9.48 -3.58 2.26
N SER A 107 8.82 -2.57 1.70
CA SER A 107 7.82 -2.77 0.63
C SER A 107 8.47 -3.29 -0.65
N SER A 108 9.64 -2.76 -1.02
CA SER A 108 10.41 -3.26 -2.17
C SER A 108 10.87 -4.70 -1.97
N TYR A 109 11.23 -5.09 -0.74
CA TYR A 109 11.66 -6.44 -0.41
C TYR A 109 10.50 -7.42 -0.51
N GLN A 110 9.34 -7.08 0.06
CA GLN A 110 8.14 -7.93 -0.02
C GLN A 110 7.67 -8.09 -1.47
N TYR A 111 7.58 -6.98 -2.23
CA TYR A 111 7.25 -7.00 -3.65
C TYR A 111 8.20 -7.90 -4.45
N SER A 112 9.51 -7.68 -4.30
CA SER A 112 10.50 -8.41 -5.07
C SER A 112 10.57 -9.89 -4.68
N SER A 113 10.43 -10.23 -3.39
CA SER A 113 10.39 -11.63 -2.92
C SER A 113 9.21 -12.40 -3.52
N ILE A 114 8.02 -11.80 -3.54
CA ILE A 114 6.82 -12.39 -4.17
C ILE A 114 7.06 -12.59 -5.66
N LYS A 115 7.55 -11.57 -6.36
CA LYS A 115 7.81 -11.62 -7.80
C LYS A 115 8.85 -12.68 -8.16
N PHE A 116 9.97 -12.75 -7.43
CA PHE A 116 10.98 -13.78 -7.63
C PHE A 116 10.43 -15.18 -7.37
N ARG A 117 9.65 -15.37 -6.30
CA ARG A 117 9.10 -16.68 -5.94
C ARG A 117 8.05 -17.17 -6.93
N TYR A 118 7.02 -16.36 -7.18
CA TYR A 118 5.81 -16.81 -7.86
C TYR A 118 5.82 -16.52 -9.36
N GLU A 119 6.36 -15.39 -9.80
CA GLU A 119 6.38 -15.04 -11.23
C GLU A 119 7.61 -15.63 -11.93
N MET A 120 8.74 -15.74 -11.23
CA MET A 120 9.99 -16.25 -11.79
C MET A 120 10.32 -17.68 -11.36
N GLY A 121 9.53 -18.29 -10.48
CA GLY A 121 9.65 -19.69 -10.08
C GLY A 121 10.89 -20.01 -9.24
N LEU A 122 11.44 -19.04 -8.50
CA LEU A 122 12.54 -19.29 -7.57
C LEU A 122 12.02 -20.01 -6.32
N SER A 123 12.86 -20.87 -5.71
CA SER A 123 12.53 -21.46 -4.40
C SER A 123 12.40 -20.38 -3.33
N SER A 124 11.62 -20.63 -2.28
CA SER A 124 11.38 -19.65 -1.21
C SER A 124 12.66 -19.12 -0.56
N ALA A 125 13.66 -19.98 -0.36
CA ALA A 125 14.94 -19.57 0.24
C ALA A 125 15.76 -18.71 -0.73
N PHE A 126 15.71 -19.03 -2.02
CA PHE A 126 16.50 -18.30 -3.01
C PHE A 126 15.83 -16.98 -3.40
N SER A 127 14.50 -16.92 -3.46
CA SER A 127 13.75 -15.67 -3.66
C SER A 127 14.03 -14.67 -2.54
N ASP A 128 14.14 -15.13 -1.29
CA ASP A 128 14.55 -14.28 -0.15
C ASP A 128 15.94 -13.67 -0.38
N ASN A 129 16.94 -14.51 -0.66
CA ASN A 129 18.31 -14.04 -0.89
C ASN A 129 18.38 -12.98 -2.00
N VAL A 130 17.70 -13.23 -3.13
CA VAL A 130 17.68 -12.31 -4.28
C VAL A 130 16.94 -11.01 -3.93
N ALA A 131 15.82 -11.07 -3.21
CA ALA A 131 15.11 -9.89 -2.72
C ALA A 131 15.97 -9.04 -1.76
N GLN A 132 16.78 -9.67 -0.90
CA GLN A 132 17.73 -8.95 -0.04
C GLN A 132 18.81 -8.23 -0.85
N TYR A 133 19.37 -8.86 -1.89
CA TYR A 133 20.33 -8.18 -2.77
C TYR A 133 19.69 -7.04 -3.57
N TYR A 134 18.49 -7.26 -4.11
CA TYR A 134 17.75 -6.25 -4.87
C TYR A 134 17.50 -4.98 -4.05
N THR A 135 17.14 -5.15 -2.77
CA THR A 135 16.80 -4.03 -1.89
C THR A 135 17.98 -3.43 -1.16
N LYS A 136 18.81 -4.26 -0.50
CA LYS A 136 19.87 -3.78 0.40
C LYS A 136 21.21 -3.56 -0.32
N LYS A 137 21.46 -4.24 -1.45
CA LYS A 137 22.71 -4.14 -2.21
C LYS A 137 22.45 -4.05 -3.73
N PRO A 138 21.67 -3.07 -4.21
CA PRO A 138 21.24 -3.00 -5.61
C PRO A 138 22.41 -2.87 -6.60
N ALA A 139 23.53 -2.28 -6.18
CA ALA A 139 24.74 -2.16 -7.00
C ALA A 139 25.59 -3.44 -7.09
N SER A 140 25.29 -4.46 -6.28
CA SER A 140 25.99 -5.76 -6.36
C SER A 140 25.66 -6.50 -7.64
N LYS A 141 26.50 -7.48 -8.01
CA LYS A 141 26.25 -8.35 -9.17
C LYS A 141 24.88 -9.03 -9.11
N CYS A 142 24.46 -9.49 -7.91
CA CYS A 142 23.13 -10.06 -7.74
C CYS A 142 22.03 -9.00 -7.81
N GLY A 143 22.23 -7.83 -7.19
CA GLY A 143 21.24 -6.74 -7.19
C GLY A 143 20.94 -6.22 -8.60
N GLN A 144 21.97 -6.07 -9.45
CA GLN A 144 21.80 -5.68 -10.85
C GLN A 144 21.10 -6.76 -11.68
N LEU A 145 21.44 -8.03 -11.45
CA LEU A 145 20.77 -9.17 -12.10
C LEU A 145 19.28 -9.20 -11.71
N ALA A 146 18.99 -9.04 -10.43
CA ALA A 146 17.64 -9.00 -9.87
C ALA A 146 16.82 -7.84 -10.47
N LYS A 147 17.42 -6.65 -10.58
CA LYS A 147 16.80 -5.49 -11.25
C LYS A 147 16.47 -5.80 -12.71
N SER A 148 17.44 -6.33 -13.47
CA SER A 148 17.23 -6.68 -14.88
C SER A 148 16.13 -7.73 -15.06
N ALA A 149 16.01 -8.70 -14.14
CA ALA A 149 14.93 -9.68 -14.15
C ALA A 149 13.56 -9.03 -13.88
N ILE A 150 13.46 -8.12 -12.91
CA ILE A 150 12.22 -7.37 -12.61
C ILE A 150 11.77 -6.50 -13.79
N GLU A 151 12.73 -5.92 -14.52
CA GLU A 151 12.52 -5.14 -15.76
C GLU A 151 12.15 -6.02 -16.98
N GLY A 152 12.06 -7.33 -16.80
CA GLY A 152 11.55 -8.26 -17.82
C GLY A 152 12.61 -8.90 -18.71
N ASN A 153 13.91 -8.84 -18.35
CA ASN A 153 14.94 -9.50 -19.13
C ASN A 153 14.89 -11.04 -18.96
N PRO A 154 14.53 -11.82 -20.01
CA PRO A 154 14.37 -13.26 -19.88
C PRO A 154 15.70 -14.00 -19.63
N ARG A 155 16.84 -13.43 -20.06
CA ARG A 155 18.17 -14.01 -19.75
C ARG A 155 18.50 -13.85 -18.28
N ALA A 156 18.13 -12.72 -17.67
CA ALA A 156 18.32 -12.48 -16.25
C ALA A 156 17.48 -13.44 -15.40
N VAL A 157 16.20 -13.65 -15.78
CA VAL A 157 15.31 -14.64 -15.14
C VAL A 157 15.91 -16.05 -15.21
N LYS A 158 16.32 -16.50 -16.40
CA LYS A 158 16.97 -17.82 -16.56
C LYS A 158 18.25 -17.95 -15.73
N THR A 159 19.03 -16.87 -15.64
CA THR A 159 20.24 -16.85 -14.81
C THR A 159 19.89 -16.99 -13.34
N LEU A 160 18.89 -16.27 -12.82
CA LEU A 160 18.42 -16.43 -11.45
C LEU A 160 17.89 -17.85 -11.17
N GLN A 161 17.13 -18.43 -12.09
CA GLN A 161 16.64 -19.81 -11.98
C GLN A 161 17.76 -20.86 -11.94
N SER A 162 18.98 -20.52 -12.39
CA SER A 162 20.17 -21.39 -12.29
C SER A 162 20.89 -21.33 -10.94
N TYR A 163 20.35 -20.61 -9.95
CA TYR A 163 20.89 -20.50 -8.59
C TYR A 163 22.35 -20.02 -8.52
N PRO A 164 22.69 -18.83 -9.06
CA PRO A 164 24.04 -18.31 -9.05
C PRO A 164 24.56 -18.12 -7.62
N LYS A 165 25.73 -18.69 -7.31
CA LYS A 165 26.35 -18.63 -5.97
C LYS A 165 26.56 -17.21 -5.43
N TYR A 166 26.78 -16.23 -6.30
CA TYR A 166 26.94 -14.82 -5.91
C TYR A 166 25.63 -14.14 -5.48
N CYS A 167 24.50 -14.84 -5.57
CA CYS A 167 23.21 -14.41 -5.04
C CYS A 167 22.87 -15.06 -3.69
N ILE A 168 23.78 -15.82 -3.08
CA ILE A 168 23.56 -16.34 -1.72
C ILE A 168 23.79 -15.21 -0.72
N TRP A 169 22.78 -14.94 0.10
CA TRP A 169 22.87 -13.92 1.14
C TRP A 169 23.53 -14.54 2.37
N ASN A 170 24.66 -13.96 2.79
CA ASN A 170 25.33 -14.36 4.04
C ASN A 170 25.01 -13.31 5.10
N TYR A 171 24.29 -13.74 6.14
CA TYR A 171 24.12 -12.95 7.35
C TYR A 171 25.50 -12.85 8.03
N LYS A 172 26.13 -11.68 7.88
CA LYS A 172 27.32 -11.29 8.62
C LYS A 172 26.98 -10.05 9.43
#